data_AF-A0A2G2MMU5-F1
#
_entry.id   AF-A0A2G2MMU5-F1
#
_cell.length_a   1.000
_cell.length_b   1.000
_cell.length_c   1.000
_cell.angle_alpha   90.00
_cell.angle_beta   90.00
_cell.angle_gamma   90.00
#
_symmetry.space_group_name_H-M   'P 1'
#
loop_
_entity.id
_entity.type
_entity.pdbx_description
1 polymer ?
#
loop_
_entity_poly.entity_id
_entity_poly.type
_entity_poly.pdbx_seq_one_letter_code
_entity_poly.pdbx_strand_id
1 'polypeptide(L)'
;MAEAYFLMGDREKGEKIFVEHLSTNPKWGWGWIGWSDQYWFFNQGDADYKKGEEILLEALKVKDVEEKECIAERLLSLYQDSGEKEKLLALEKKFKQEDAKNIRKQEMSLGLEKKVNTLQREHVKIGRNKPCPCGSGKKYKKCCL
;
A
#
# COMPACT_ATOMS: atom_id res chain seq x y z
N MET A 1 -13.49 -29.28 -10.70
CA MET A 1 -12.98 -27.96 -10.24
C MET A 1 -12.65 -28.09 -8.76
N ALA A 2 -11.59 -27.47 -8.26
CA ALA A 2 -11.15 -27.59 -6.86
C ALA A 2 -12.27 -27.24 -5.85
N GLU A 3 -13.04 -26.19 -6.16
CA GLU A 3 -14.20 -25.71 -5.41
C GLU A 3 -15.25 -26.80 -5.15
N ALA A 4 -15.46 -27.72 -6.11
CA ALA A 4 -16.41 -28.81 -5.94
C ALA A 4 -16.00 -29.77 -4.81
N TYR A 5 -14.70 -29.98 -4.60
CA TYR A 5 -14.21 -30.80 -3.50
C TYR A 5 -14.38 -30.10 -2.15
N PHE A 6 -14.17 -28.78 -2.10
CA PHE A 6 -14.47 -27.98 -0.91
C PHE A 6 -15.96 -28.04 -0.55
N LEU A 7 -16.85 -27.93 -1.54
CA LEU A 7 -18.30 -28.05 -1.33
C LEU A 7 -18.70 -29.44 -0.81
N MET A 8 -18.01 -30.49 -1.25
CA MET A 8 -18.20 -31.86 -0.76
C MET A 8 -17.52 -32.14 0.59
N GLY A 9 -16.83 -31.15 1.18
CA GLY A 9 -16.09 -31.27 2.44
C GLY A 9 -14.72 -31.93 2.33
N ASP A 10 -14.30 -32.34 1.13
CA ASP A 10 -13.00 -32.95 0.85
C ASP A 10 -11.95 -31.87 0.60
N ARG A 11 -11.58 -31.16 1.67
CA ARG A 11 -10.62 -30.04 1.61
C ARG A 11 -9.26 -30.47 1.08
N GLU A 12 -8.79 -31.68 1.42
CA GLU A 12 -7.48 -32.18 1.02
C GLU A 12 -7.36 -32.31 -0.51
N LYS A 13 -8.37 -32.88 -1.17
CA LYS A 13 -8.38 -32.96 -2.63
C LYS A 13 -8.51 -31.58 -3.28
N GLY A 14 -9.33 -30.71 -2.70
CA GLY A 14 -9.46 -29.32 -3.15
C GLY A 14 -8.12 -28.58 -3.12
N GLU A 15 -7.42 -28.63 -1.98
CA GLU A 15 -6.10 -28.04 -1.77
C GLU A 15 -5.09 -28.55 -2.78
N LYS A 16 -5.02 -29.88 -2.97
CA LYS A 16 -4.07 -30.50 -3.89
C LYS A 16 -4.20 -29.95 -5.31
N ILE A 17 -5.42 -29.72 -5.78
CA ILE A 17 -5.68 -29.16 -7.11
C ILE A 17 -5.17 -27.72 -7.22
N PHE A 18 -5.40 -26.88 -6.20
CA PHE A 18 -4.89 -25.51 -6.20
C PHE A 18 -3.36 -25.49 -6.16
N VAL A 19 -2.75 -26.31 -5.29
CA VAL A 19 -1.28 -26.43 -5.19
C VAL A 19 -0.68 -26.86 -6.53
N GLU A 20 -1.26 -27.86 -7.21
CA GLU A 20 -0.78 -28.32 -8.51
C GLU A 20 -0.87 -27.23 -9.58
N HIS A 21 -1.99 -26.50 -9.63
CA HIS A 21 -2.16 -25.39 -10.58
C HIS A 21 -1.18 -24.24 -10.31
N LEU A 22 -1.04 -23.82 -9.05
CA LEU A 22 -0.15 -22.73 -8.65
C LEU A 22 1.33 -23.13 -8.71
N SER A 23 1.65 -24.43 -8.62
CA SER A 23 3.01 -24.91 -8.91
C SER A 23 3.36 -24.75 -10.39
N THR A 24 2.36 -24.86 -11.28
CA THR A 24 2.54 -24.68 -12.72
C THR A 24 2.52 -23.21 -13.13
N ASN A 25 1.66 -22.40 -12.50
CA ASN A 25 1.55 -20.97 -12.74
C ASN A 25 1.45 -20.18 -11.41
N PRO A 26 2.59 -19.94 -10.73
CA PRO A 26 2.58 -19.28 -9.43
C PRO A 26 2.25 -17.79 -9.50
N LYS A 27 2.36 -17.18 -10.68
CA LYS A 27 2.09 -15.75 -10.87
C LYS A 27 0.60 -15.43 -10.96
N TRP A 28 -0.25 -16.43 -11.16
CA TRP A 28 -1.68 -16.22 -11.35
C TRP A 28 -2.38 -15.78 -10.06
N GLY A 29 -2.62 -14.48 -9.90
CA GLY A 29 -3.13 -13.91 -8.66
C GLY A 29 -4.54 -14.39 -8.29
N TRP A 30 -5.42 -14.52 -9.28
CA TRP A 30 -6.77 -15.05 -9.07
C TRP A 30 -6.82 -16.48 -8.54
N GLY A 31 -5.83 -17.31 -8.88
CA GLY A 31 -5.73 -18.67 -8.33
C GLY A 31 -5.49 -18.66 -6.82
N TRP A 32 -4.62 -17.77 -6.34
CA TRP A 32 -4.35 -17.58 -4.92
C TRP A 32 -5.56 -17.01 -4.17
N ILE A 33 -6.24 -16.02 -4.76
CA ILE A 33 -7.47 -15.43 -4.20
C ILE A 33 -8.55 -16.50 -4.07
N GLY A 34 -8.81 -17.23 -5.16
CA GLY A 34 -9.83 -18.27 -5.19
C GLY A 34 -9.55 -19.40 -4.19
N TRP A 35 -8.29 -19.76 -3.99
CA TRP A 35 -7.88 -20.73 -2.97
C TRP A 35 -8.12 -20.20 -1.55
N SER A 36 -7.72 -18.96 -1.25
CA SER A 36 -7.96 -18.33 0.05
C SER A 36 -9.45 -18.24 0.37
N ASP A 37 -10.26 -17.82 -0.60
CA ASP A 37 -11.71 -17.60 -0.44
C ASP A 37 -12.46 -18.89 -0.05
N GLN A 38 -11.94 -20.08 -0.38
CA GLN A 38 -12.55 -21.35 0.05
C GLN A 38 -12.59 -21.50 1.58
N TYR A 39 -11.65 -20.89 2.30
CA TYR A 39 -11.53 -21.07 3.75
C TYR A 39 -12.41 -20.15 4.56
N TRP A 40 -12.67 -18.93 4.09
CA TRP A 40 -13.34 -17.91 4.90
C TRP A 40 -14.49 -17.22 4.17
N PHE A 41 -14.33 -16.92 2.89
CA PHE A 41 -15.32 -16.17 2.12
C PHE A 41 -16.57 -17.01 1.81
N PHE A 42 -16.36 -18.23 1.31
CA PHE A 42 -17.46 -19.15 0.98
C PHE A 42 -17.90 -20.03 2.16
N ASN A 43 -17.11 -20.09 3.24
CA ASN A 43 -17.35 -20.98 4.37
C ASN A 43 -17.53 -20.21 5.71
N GLN A 44 -18.47 -19.26 5.76
CA GLN A 44 -18.65 -18.38 6.92
C GLN A 44 -19.03 -19.11 8.23
N GLY A 45 -19.56 -20.34 8.15
CA GLY A 45 -19.93 -21.14 9.34
C GLY A 45 -18.76 -21.83 10.04
N ASP A 46 -17.66 -22.07 9.33
CA ASP A 46 -16.42 -22.68 9.84
C ASP A 46 -15.22 -21.98 9.16
N ALA A 47 -15.22 -20.65 9.25
CA ALA A 47 -14.27 -19.81 8.54
C ALA A 47 -12.87 -19.95 9.14
N ASP A 48 -11.89 -20.34 8.32
CA ASP A 48 -10.48 -20.35 8.67
C ASP A 48 -9.77 -19.14 8.06
N TYR A 49 -9.94 -17.99 8.71
CA TYR A 49 -9.29 -16.74 8.32
C TYR A 49 -7.75 -16.84 8.35
N LYS A 50 -7.19 -17.65 9.26
CA LYS A 50 -5.73 -17.80 9.36
C LYS A 50 -5.18 -18.49 8.12
N LYS A 51 -5.82 -19.57 7.70
CA LYS A 51 -5.42 -20.27 6.48
C LYS A 51 -5.60 -19.39 5.24
N GLY A 52 -6.70 -18.64 5.17
CA GLY A 52 -6.91 -17.64 4.11
C GLY A 52 -5.82 -16.57 4.08
N GLU A 53 -5.41 -16.05 5.24
CA GLU A 53 -4.33 -15.06 5.39
C GLU A 53 -3.00 -15.64 4.92
N GLU A 54 -2.64 -16.84 5.36
CA GLU A 54 -1.40 -17.53 4.97
C GLU A 54 -1.29 -17.65 3.44
N ILE A 55 -2.35 -18.10 2.77
CA ILE A 55 -2.37 -18.27 1.31
C ILE A 55 -2.13 -16.93 0.59
N LEU A 56 -2.81 -15.86 1.01
CA LEU A 56 -2.65 -14.54 0.40
C LEU A 56 -1.25 -13.94 0.67
N LEU A 57 -0.70 -14.16 1.86
CA LEU A 57 0.66 -13.72 2.19
C LEU A 57 1.72 -14.49 1.39
N GLU A 58 1.54 -15.78 1.15
CA GLU A 58 2.41 -16.56 0.26
C GLU A 58 2.34 -16.04 -1.18
N ALA A 59 1.14 -15.71 -1.68
CA ALA A 59 0.96 -15.12 -3.01
C ALA A 59 1.76 -13.81 -3.16
N LEU A 60 1.76 -12.95 -2.15
CA LEU A 60 2.51 -11.68 -2.16
C LEU A 60 4.04 -11.86 -2.11
N LYS A 61 4.54 -13.05 -1.74
CA LYS A 61 5.98 -13.39 -1.80
C LYS A 61 6.41 -13.81 -3.20
N VAL A 62 5.47 -14.23 -4.06
CA VAL A 62 5.78 -14.62 -5.44
C VAL A 62 6.30 -13.41 -6.21
N LYS A 63 7.46 -13.59 -6.85
CA LYS A 63 8.08 -12.55 -7.66
C LYS A 63 7.23 -12.27 -8.90
N ASP A 64 6.95 -10.98 -9.14
CA ASP A 64 6.15 -10.50 -10.27
C ASP A 64 4.78 -11.20 -10.36
N VAL A 65 4.15 -11.44 -9.20
CA VAL A 65 2.78 -11.96 -9.14
C VAL A 65 1.83 -11.00 -9.86
N GLU A 66 0.98 -11.56 -10.71
CA GLU A 66 -0.08 -10.84 -11.40
C GLU A 66 -1.17 -10.47 -10.39
N GLU A 67 -1.91 -9.40 -10.67
CA GLU A 67 -3.00 -8.90 -9.79
C GLU A 67 -2.60 -8.71 -8.32
N LYS A 68 -1.35 -8.30 -8.05
CA LYS A 68 -0.84 -8.05 -6.69
C LYS A 68 -1.76 -7.11 -5.88
N GLU A 69 -2.33 -6.11 -6.54
CA GLU A 69 -3.30 -5.18 -5.95
C GLU A 69 -4.58 -5.89 -5.53
N CYS A 70 -5.16 -6.76 -6.37
CA CYS A 70 -6.35 -7.53 -6.02
C CYS A 70 -6.10 -8.52 -4.87
N ILE A 71 -4.92 -9.16 -4.82
CA ILE A 71 -4.53 -10.03 -3.70
C ILE A 71 -4.51 -9.23 -2.39
N ALA A 72 -3.98 -8.01 -2.45
CA ALA A 72 -3.90 -7.14 -1.29
C ALA A 72 -5.25 -6.59 -0.83
N GLU A 73 -6.10 -6.17 -1.75
CA GLU A 73 -7.48 -5.76 -1.46
C GLU A 73 -8.24 -6.91 -0.81
N ARG A 74 -8.05 -8.14 -1.32
CA ARG A 74 -8.65 -9.33 -0.71
C ARG A 74 -8.17 -9.56 0.71
N LEU A 75 -6.88 -9.34 0.99
CA LEU A 75 -6.32 -9.44 2.34
C LEU A 75 -6.89 -8.37 3.28
N LEU A 76 -7.18 -7.16 2.79
CA LEU A 76 -7.90 -6.13 3.57
C LEU A 76 -9.32 -6.60 3.93
N SER A 77 -10.07 -7.17 2.96
CA SER A 77 -11.40 -7.72 3.23
C SER A 77 -11.35 -8.84 4.27
N LEU A 78 -10.36 -9.73 4.20
CA LEU A 78 -10.15 -10.78 5.19
C LEU A 78 -9.92 -10.20 6.59
N TYR A 79 -9.08 -9.16 6.75
CA TYR A 79 -8.87 -8.52 8.05
C TYR A 79 -10.09 -7.77 8.56
N GLN A 80 -10.89 -7.21 7.66
CA GLN A 80 -12.15 -6.57 8.03
C GLN A 80 -13.14 -7.59 8.59
N ASP A 81 -13.31 -8.74 7.93
CA ASP A 81 -14.27 -9.77 8.33
C ASP A 81 -13.81 -10.57 9.56
N SER A 82 -12.51 -10.84 9.68
CA SER A 82 -11.93 -11.47 10.88
C SER A 82 -11.89 -10.54 12.11
N GLY A 83 -12.08 -9.23 11.93
CA GLY A 83 -12.04 -8.24 13.01
C GLY A 83 -10.62 -7.81 13.43
N GLU A 84 -9.60 -8.17 12.66
CA GLU A 84 -8.18 -7.87 12.89
C GLU A 84 -7.83 -6.40 12.53
N LYS A 85 -8.43 -5.46 13.26
CA LYS A 85 -8.36 -4.01 13.00
C LYS A 85 -6.93 -3.46 12.95
N GLU A 86 -6.02 -3.99 13.76
CA GLU A 86 -4.63 -3.53 13.77
C GLU A 86 -3.89 -3.90 12.48
N LYS A 87 -4.08 -5.14 12.00
CA LYS A 87 -3.51 -5.62 10.74
C LYS A 87 -4.09 -4.86 9.55
N LEU A 88 -5.41 -4.61 9.57
CA LEU A 88 -6.09 -3.78 8.57
C LEU A 88 -5.45 -2.39 8.44
N LEU A 89 -5.37 -1.65 9.56
CA LEU A 89 -4.78 -0.31 9.59
C LEU A 89 -3.30 -0.31 9.17
N ALA A 90 -2.54 -1.34 9.57
CA ALA A 90 -1.14 -1.48 9.18
C ALA A 90 -1.00 -1.72 7.67
N LEU A 91 -1.86 -2.54 7.07
CA LEU A 91 -1.82 -2.86 5.65
C LEU A 91 -2.26 -1.67 4.79
N GLU A 92 -3.37 -0.99 5.13
CA GLU A 92 -3.82 0.23 4.42
C GLU A 92 -2.72 1.31 4.39
N LYS A 93 -2.01 1.48 5.51
CA LYS A 93 -0.88 2.43 5.59
C LYS A 93 0.25 2.03 4.65
N LYS A 94 0.55 0.74 4.50
CA LYS A 94 1.58 0.25 3.58
C LYS A 94 1.20 0.57 2.12
N PHE A 95 -0.05 0.33 1.72
CA PHE A 95 -0.52 0.67 0.37
C PHE A 95 -0.41 2.17 0.08
N LYS A 96 -0.94 3.02 0.96
CA LYS A 96 -0.83 4.48 0.80
C LYS A 96 0.62 4.97 0.67
N GLN A 97 1.55 4.33 1.38
CA GLN A 97 2.98 4.66 1.29
C GLN A 97 3.61 4.15 -0.02
N GLU A 98 3.25 2.96 -0.48
CA GLU A 98 3.72 2.38 -1.74
C GLU A 98 3.21 3.20 -2.94
N ASP A 99 1.93 3.58 -2.94
CA ASP A 99 1.33 4.45 -3.94
C ASP A 99 2.03 5.81 -3.99
N ALA A 100 2.28 6.43 -2.84
CA ALA A 100 2.99 7.70 -2.77
C ALA A 100 4.43 7.60 -3.31
N LYS A 101 5.11 6.47 -3.09
CA LYS A 101 6.44 6.20 -3.65
C LYS A 101 6.38 6.00 -5.16
N ASN A 102 5.39 5.26 -5.66
CA ASN A 102 5.20 5.02 -7.09
C ASN A 102 4.85 6.31 -7.83
N ILE A 103 3.94 7.12 -7.29
CA ILE A 103 3.62 8.46 -7.82
C ILE A 103 4.88 9.31 -7.90
N ARG A 104 5.67 9.39 -6.82
CA ARG A 104 6.91 10.17 -6.81
C ARG A 104 7.93 9.66 -7.84
N LYS A 105 8.08 8.35 -7.99
CA LYS A 105 8.97 7.74 -8.99
C LYS A 105 8.50 8.04 -10.41
N GLN A 106 7.19 8.00 -10.64
CA GLN A 106 6.56 8.32 -11.91
C GLN A 106 6.71 9.81 -12.26
N GLU A 107 6.42 10.72 -11.33
CA GLU A 107 6.63 12.17 -11.48
C GLU A 107 8.09 12.49 -11.84
N MET A 108 9.05 11.84 -11.17
CA MET A 108 10.47 11.98 -11.45
C MET A 108 10.86 11.42 -12.83
N SER A 109 10.26 10.30 -13.27
CA SER A 109 10.50 9.73 -14.59
C SER A 109 9.90 10.56 -15.74
N LEU A 110 8.77 11.24 -15.48
CA LEU A 110 8.08 12.09 -16.44
C LEU A 110 8.65 13.53 -16.49
N GLY A 111 9.68 13.83 -15.71
CA GLY A 111 10.28 15.18 -15.68
C GLY A 111 9.33 16.27 -15.21
N LEU A 112 8.23 15.91 -14.53
CA LEU A 112 7.30 16.83 -13.91
C LEU A 112 7.91 17.31 -12.59
N GLU A 113 8.96 18.12 -12.71
CA GLU A 113 9.51 18.86 -11.58
C GLU A 113 8.43 19.86 -11.14
N LYS A 114 7.63 19.49 -10.13
CA LYS A 114 6.84 20.46 -9.38
C LYS A 114 7.84 21.46 -8.82
N LYS A 115 8.04 22.58 -9.52
CA LYS A 115 8.78 23.73 -9.00
C LYS A 115 8.05 24.17 -7.74
N VAL A 116 8.51 23.68 -6.59
CA VAL A 116 8.13 24.22 -5.30
C VAL A 116 8.67 25.63 -5.32
N ASN A 117 7.82 26.58 -5.71
CA ASN A 117 8.07 28.00 -5.57
C ASN A 117 8.19 28.25 -4.07
N THR A 118 9.39 28.07 -3.56
CA THR A 118 9.77 28.55 -2.25
C THR A 118 9.55 30.04 -2.36
N LEU A 119 8.52 30.58 -1.68
CA LEU A 119 8.22 32.01 -1.69
C LEU A 119 9.51 32.75 -1.36
N GLN A 120 10.17 33.29 -2.38
CA GLN A 120 11.31 34.15 -2.17
C GLN A 120 10.75 35.36 -1.44
N ARG A 121 11.29 35.67 -0.26
CA ARG A 121 10.93 36.90 0.44
C ARG A 121 11.21 38.05 -0.52
N GLU A 122 10.16 38.75 -0.97
CA GLU A 122 10.29 39.94 -1.84
C GLU A 122 11.16 41.03 -1.20
N HIS A 123 11.31 40.99 0.13
CA HIS A 123 12.16 41.92 0.85
C HIS A 123 13.62 41.45 0.90
N VAL A 124 14.49 42.34 0.39
CA VAL A 124 15.95 42.26 0.53
C VAL A 124 16.32 41.97 1.99
N LYS A 125 17.15 40.94 2.22
CA LYS A 125 17.73 40.67 3.54
C LYS A 125 18.68 41.80 3.92
N ILE A 126 18.16 42.82 4.60
CA ILE A 126 18.96 43.92 5.13
C ILE A 126 19.73 43.43 6.35
N GLY A 127 21.07 43.50 6.29
CA GLY A 127 21.92 43.12 7.42
C GLY A 127 21.71 44.04 8.63
N ARG A 128 21.63 43.48 9.84
CA ARG A 128 21.38 44.18 11.12
C ARG A 128 22.18 45.49 11.31
N ASN A 129 23.42 45.56 10.83
CA ASN A 129 24.29 46.73 10.99
C ASN A 129 24.24 47.76 9.83
N LYS A 130 23.51 47.50 8.74
CA LYS A 130 23.38 48.42 7.59
C LYS A 130 22.50 49.63 7.95
N PRO A 131 22.64 50.77 7.27
CA PRO A 131 21.72 51.90 7.44
C PRO A 131 20.28 51.48 7.15
N CYS A 132 19.33 51.97 7.95
CA CYS A 132 17.91 51.68 7.80
C CYS A 132 17.36 52.31 6.52
N PRO A 133 16.62 51.57 5.67
CA PRO A 133 15.99 52.13 4.47
C PRO A 133 14.85 53.11 4.79
N CYS A 134 14.43 53.21 6.05
CA CYS A 134 13.39 54.12 6.54
C CYS A 134 13.81 55.61 6.61
N GLY A 135 15.04 55.95 6.22
CA GLY A 135 15.53 57.34 6.20
C GLY A 135 15.96 57.90 7.56
N SER A 136 15.95 57.10 8.63
CA SER A 136 16.24 57.58 9.99
C SER A 136 17.72 57.86 10.29
N GLY A 137 18.63 57.52 9.38
CA GLY A 137 20.08 57.62 9.58
C GLY A 137 20.67 56.60 10.57
N LYS A 138 19.86 55.73 11.18
CA LYS A 138 20.30 54.72 12.18
C LYS A 138 20.59 53.37 11.53
N LYS A 139 21.38 52.52 12.20
CA LYS A 139 21.56 51.10 11.81
C LYS A 139 20.21 50.36 11.90
N TYR A 140 19.92 49.44 10.98
CA TYR A 140 18.64 48.73 10.87
C TYR A 140 18.22 48.07 12.20
N LYS A 141 19.16 47.43 12.91
CA LYS A 141 18.94 46.83 14.23
C LYS A 141 18.54 47.80 15.36
N LYS A 142 18.71 49.11 15.15
CA LYS A 142 18.40 50.16 16.12
C LYS A 142 17.17 50.99 15.69
N CYS A 143 16.48 50.58 14.64
CA CYS A 143 15.39 51.37 14.06
C CYS A 143 14.14 50.56 13.71
N CYS A 144 14.28 49.46 12.97
CA CYS A 144 13.14 48.70 12.43
C CYS A 144 13.21 47.20 12.77
N LEU A 145 14.03 46.87 13.77
CA LEU A 145 14.22 45.54 14.33
C LEU A 145 14.00 45.65 15.84
#